data_AF-A0A1Q4ARU2-F1
#
_entry.id   AF-A0A1Q4ARU2-F1
#
_cell.length_a   1.000
_cell.length_b   1.000
_cell.length_c   1.000
_cell.angle_alpha   90.00
_cell.angle_beta   90.00
_cell.angle_gamma   90.00
#
_symmetry.space_group_name_H-M   'P 1'
#
loop_
_entity.id
_entity.type
_entity.pdbx_description
1 polymer ?
#
loop_
_entity_poly.entity_id
_entity_poly.type
_entity_poly.pdbx_seq_one_letter_code
_entity_poly.pdbx_strand_id
1 'polypeptide(L)'
;MPSRPRIVPVLEPGSWLHPGDRPEWCEIGAAGRFTVPVEGGRFERHHHDDHELWLISEGRAKILVDGAERYVQGGDIVLTRARDVHDVLEVYETLRGFFVETGLPQGGRIGHQDATAHDVPGLPLPDDFPVR
;
A
#
# COMPACT_ATOMS: atom_id res chain seq x y z
N MET A 1 -14.54 -17.34 36.97
CA MET A 1 -13.25 -17.63 36.30
C MET A 1 -12.73 -16.32 35.72
N PRO A 2 -11.51 -15.88 36.03
CA PRO A 2 -10.95 -14.70 35.38
C PRO A 2 -10.75 -15.01 33.89
N SER A 3 -11.23 -14.12 33.01
CA SER A 3 -11.02 -14.24 31.57
C SER A 3 -9.53 -14.21 31.26
N ARG A 4 -9.05 -15.11 30.39
CA ARG A 4 -7.68 -15.03 29.88
C ARG A 4 -7.46 -13.65 29.24
N PRO A 5 -6.29 -13.01 29.44
CA PRO A 5 -6.00 -11.73 28.81
C PRO A 5 -6.09 -11.86 27.29
N ARG A 6 -6.76 -10.90 26.65
CA ARG A 6 -6.89 -10.85 25.19
C ARG A 6 -5.51 -10.53 24.62
N ILE A 7 -4.98 -11.40 23.77
CA ILE A 7 -3.76 -11.10 23.01
C ILE A 7 -4.10 -10.02 22.00
N VAL A 8 -3.38 -8.90 22.04
CA VAL A 8 -3.51 -7.81 21.07
C VAL A 8 -2.37 -7.95 20.06
N PRO A 9 -2.66 -8.32 18.80
CA PRO A 9 -1.62 -8.44 17.79
C PRO A 9 -1.01 -7.06 17.48
N VAL A 10 0.32 -6.99 17.41
CA VAL A 10 1.07 -5.81 16.98
C VAL A 10 1.86 -6.18 15.74
N LEU A 11 1.65 -5.42 14.65
CA LEU A 11 2.40 -5.57 13.41
C LEU A 11 3.64 -4.66 13.47
N GLU A 12 4.79 -5.26 13.73
CA GLU A 12 6.09 -4.58 13.75
C GLU A 12 6.56 -4.22 12.33
N PRO A 13 7.49 -3.27 12.15
CA PRO A 13 8.11 -3.01 10.86
C PRO A 13 8.68 -4.30 10.22
N GLY A 14 8.36 -4.52 8.95
CA GLY A 14 8.74 -5.75 8.24
C GLY A 14 7.74 -6.91 8.39
N SER A 15 6.69 -6.74 9.18
CA SER A 15 5.55 -7.66 9.24
C SER A 15 4.28 -7.00 8.69
N TRP A 16 3.35 -7.83 8.24
CA TRP A 16 2.01 -7.40 7.83
C TRP A 16 0.98 -8.43 8.26
N LEU A 17 -0.28 -8.00 8.33
CA LEU A 17 -1.41 -8.89 8.52
C LEU A 17 -1.55 -9.73 7.25
N HIS A 18 -1.14 -10.99 7.30
CA HIS A 18 -1.28 -11.92 6.19
C HIS A 18 -2.65 -12.61 6.25
N PRO A 19 -3.34 -12.85 5.12
CA PRO A 19 -4.65 -13.51 5.12
C PRO A 19 -4.67 -14.87 5.83
N GLY A 20 -3.55 -15.60 5.81
CA GLY A 20 -3.40 -16.91 6.46
C GLY A 20 -3.28 -16.87 7.99
N ASP A 21 -2.81 -15.75 8.56
CA ASP A 21 -2.54 -15.60 10.01
C ASP A 21 -3.48 -14.58 10.66
N ARG A 22 -4.47 -14.09 9.90
CA ARG A 22 -5.41 -13.08 10.34
C ARG A 22 -6.31 -13.61 11.47
N PRO A 23 -6.50 -12.85 12.57
CA PRO A 23 -7.46 -13.23 13.59
C PRO A 23 -8.88 -13.36 13.04
N GLU A 24 -9.64 -14.36 13.47
CA GLU A 24 -11.00 -14.64 12.97
C GLU A 24 -11.94 -13.42 13.02
N TRP A 25 -11.78 -12.57 14.04
CA TRP A 25 -12.60 -11.37 14.23
C TRP A 25 -12.25 -10.19 13.30
N CYS A 26 -11.12 -10.23 12.61
CA CYS A 26 -10.61 -9.11 11.83
C CYS A 26 -11.16 -9.17 10.40
N GLU A 27 -12.02 -8.27 9.97
CA GLU A 27 -12.61 -8.35 8.62
C GLU A 27 -11.64 -7.93 7.50
N ILE A 28 -10.55 -7.24 7.84
CA ILE A 28 -9.52 -6.79 6.90
C ILE A 28 -8.67 -7.96 6.42
N GLY A 29 -8.64 -8.23 5.11
CA GLY A 29 -7.91 -9.35 4.51
C GLY A 29 -6.41 -9.29 4.72
N ALA A 30 -5.82 -8.16 4.39
CA ALA A 30 -4.41 -7.88 4.62
C ALA A 30 -4.20 -6.42 4.99
N ALA A 31 -3.13 -6.14 5.73
CA ALA A 31 -2.77 -4.77 6.08
C ALA A 31 -1.29 -4.68 6.46
N GLY A 32 -0.62 -3.63 6.03
CA GLY A 32 0.82 -3.49 6.28
C GLY A 32 1.34 -2.11 6.00
N ARG A 33 2.66 -1.97 6.05
CA ARG A 33 3.35 -0.72 5.75
C ARG A 33 4.31 -0.97 4.60
N PHE A 34 4.47 0.02 3.74
CA PHE A 34 5.48 0.04 2.71
C PHE A 34 6.35 1.29 2.83
N THR A 35 7.56 1.22 2.31
CA THR A 35 8.48 2.36 2.22
C THR A 35 9.19 2.30 0.89
N VAL A 36 9.20 3.41 0.17
CA VAL A 36 9.97 3.58 -1.07
C VAL A 36 10.97 4.71 -0.83
N PRO A 37 12.25 4.39 -0.53
CA PRO A 37 13.28 5.40 -0.30
C PRO A 37 13.64 6.14 -1.60
N VAL A 38 14.14 7.37 -1.46
CA VAL A 38 14.67 8.16 -2.60
C VAL A 38 15.85 7.45 -3.25
N GLU A 39 16.76 6.88 -2.45
CA GLU A 39 17.91 6.13 -2.93
C GLU A 39 17.62 4.62 -2.90
N GLY A 40 17.76 3.97 -4.05
CA GLY A 40 17.57 2.51 -4.16
C GLY A 40 16.13 2.05 -3.99
N GLY A 41 15.15 2.94 -4.21
CA GLY A 41 13.73 2.61 -4.17
C GLY A 41 13.37 1.50 -5.15
N ARG A 42 12.52 0.57 -4.73
CA ARG A 42 11.97 -0.50 -5.57
C ARG A 42 10.50 -0.68 -5.26
N PHE A 43 9.72 -1.01 -6.28
CA PHE A 43 8.31 -1.32 -6.14
C PHE A 43 7.90 -2.35 -7.20
N GLU A 44 6.79 -3.02 -6.97
CA GLU A 44 6.19 -3.93 -7.95
C GLU A 44 4.95 -3.27 -8.51
N ARG A 45 4.88 -3.11 -9.83
CA ARG A 45 3.61 -2.82 -10.49
C ARG A 45 2.75 -4.07 -10.48
N HIS A 46 1.52 -3.98 -10.01
CA HIS A 46 0.64 -5.12 -9.91
C HIS A 46 -0.83 -4.71 -9.85
N HIS A 47 -1.72 -5.70 -9.76
CA HIS A 47 -3.09 -5.53 -9.28
C HIS A 47 -3.45 -6.63 -8.29
N HIS A 48 -4.53 -6.42 -7.55
CA HIS A 48 -5.17 -7.43 -6.70
C HIS A 48 -6.51 -7.86 -7.29
N ASP A 49 -6.98 -9.04 -6.90
CA ASP A 49 -8.39 -9.43 -7.08
C ASP A 49 -9.29 -8.76 -6.02
N ASP A 50 -8.71 -7.93 -5.15
CA ASP A 50 -9.33 -7.24 -4.02
C ASP A 50 -9.26 -5.72 -4.19
N HIS A 51 -10.07 -4.99 -3.43
CA HIS A 51 -9.90 -3.56 -3.23
C HIS A 51 -8.74 -3.29 -2.28
N GLU A 52 -7.96 -2.27 -2.60
CA GLU A 52 -6.84 -1.83 -1.78
C GLU A 52 -6.93 -0.33 -1.48
N LEU A 53 -6.60 0.04 -0.26
CA LEU A 53 -6.52 1.43 0.17
C LEU A 53 -5.12 1.71 0.68
N TRP A 54 -4.51 2.81 0.22
CA TRP A 54 -3.29 3.33 0.82
C TRP A 54 -3.58 4.60 1.62
N LEU A 55 -3.04 4.69 2.83
CA LEU A 55 -2.84 5.94 3.54
C LEU A 55 -1.36 6.31 3.39
N ILE A 56 -1.08 7.42 2.70
CA ILE A 56 0.27 7.97 2.62
C ILE A 56 0.53 8.71 3.92
N SER A 57 1.42 8.17 4.76
CA SER A 57 1.75 8.78 6.04
C SER A 57 2.78 9.89 5.90
N GLU A 58 3.76 9.72 5.00
CA GLU A 58 4.87 10.66 4.80
C GLU A 58 5.37 10.63 3.35
N GLY A 59 6.04 11.70 2.95
CA GLY A 59 6.71 11.83 1.67
C GLY A 59 5.81 12.34 0.55
N ARG A 60 6.37 12.35 -0.66
CA ARG A 60 5.75 12.84 -1.90
C ARG A 60 6.16 11.95 -3.05
N ALA A 61 5.19 11.58 -3.88
CA ALA A 61 5.42 10.66 -4.98
C ALA A 61 4.47 10.91 -6.14
N LYS A 62 4.81 10.34 -7.30
CA LYS A 62 3.89 10.12 -8.40
C LYS A 62 3.55 8.64 -8.47
N ILE A 63 2.27 8.33 -8.51
CA ILE A 63 1.74 6.96 -8.57
C ILE A 63 0.95 6.75 -9.85
N LEU A 64 0.76 5.49 -10.22
CA LEU A 64 -0.18 5.05 -11.25
C LEU A 64 -1.35 4.37 -10.55
N VAL A 65 -2.59 4.68 -10.94
CA VAL A 65 -3.78 3.90 -10.58
C VAL A 65 -4.72 3.87 -11.77
N ASP A 66 -5.05 2.66 -12.25
CA ASP A 66 -5.93 2.41 -13.41
C ASP A 66 -5.56 3.25 -14.64
N GLY A 67 -4.28 3.21 -15.02
CA GLY A 67 -3.77 3.93 -16.18
C GLY A 67 -3.61 5.45 -16.01
N ALA A 68 -3.96 6.01 -14.85
CA ALA A 68 -3.88 7.44 -14.59
C ALA A 68 -2.81 7.78 -13.54
N GLU A 69 -1.91 8.70 -13.91
CA GLU A 69 -0.86 9.21 -13.02
C GLU A 69 -1.41 10.26 -12.06
N ARG A 70 -0.99 10.20 -10.79
CA ARG A 70 -1.39 11.15 -9.74
C ARG A 70 -0.20 11.50 -8.85
N TYR A 71 -0.16 12.75 -8.41
CA TYR A 71 0.67 13.12 -7.28
C TYR A 71 -0.02 12.77 -5.96
N VAL A 72 0.75 12.20 -5.04
CA VAL A 72 0.34 11.93 -3.66
C VAL A 72 1.35 12.48 -2.67
N GLN A 73 0.86 12.87 -1.51
CA GLN A 73 1.69 13.31 -0.40
C GLN A 73 1.16 12.86 0.95
N GLY A 74 1.93 13.08 2.01
CA GLY A 74 1.52 12.80 3.39
C GLY A 74 0.12 13.34 3.71
N GLY A 75 -0.72 12.46 4.25
CA GLY A 75 -2.14 12.70 4.53
C GLY A 75 -3.10 12.18 3.46
N ASP A 76 -2.61 11.81 2.27
CA ASP A 76 -3.46 11.33 1.17
C ASP A 76 -3.96 9.91 1.40
N ILE A 77 -5.19 9.67 0.95
CA ILE A 77 -5.77 8.33 0.86
C ILE A 77 -5.99 8.00 -0.62
N VAL A 78 -5.42 6.88 -1.06
CA VAL A 78 -5.59 6.34 -2.40
C VAL A 78 -6.55 5.17 -2.33
N LEU A 79 -7.56 5.17 -3.19
CA LEU A 79 -8.54 4.09 -3.30
C LEU A 79 -8.33 3.39 -4.63
N THR A 80 -8.05 2.10 -4.57
CA THR A 80 -7.77 1.26 -5.74
C THR A 80 -8.79 0.13 -5.80
N ARG A 81 -9.49 -0.03 -6.93
CA ARG A 81 -10.48 -1.11 -7.06
C ARG A 81 -9.79 -2.43 -7.43
N ALA A 82 -10.51 -3.52 -7.25
CA ALA A 82 -10.05 -4.82 -7.71
C ALA A 82 -9.78 -4.76 -9.21
N ARG A 83 -8.65 -5.33 -9.63
CA ARG A 83 -8.10 -5.31 -11.00
C ARG A 83 -7.50 -3.99 -11.47
N ASP A 84 -7.61 -2.90 -10.71
CA ASP A 84 -6.92 -1.67 -11.06
C ASP A 84 -5.41 -1.90 -10.89
N VAL A 85 -4.65 -1.76 -11.98
CA VAL A 85 -3.20 -1.78 -11.93
C VAL A 85 -2.71 -0.52 -11.23
N HIS A 86 -1.81 -0.69 -10.26
CA HIS A 86 -1.27 0.40 -9.49
C HIS A 86 0.23 0.24 -9.23
N ASP A 87 0.88 1.38 -8.97
CA ASP A 87 2.34 1.48 -8.93
C ASP A 87 2.83 2.76 -8.25
N VAL A 88 4.10 2.77 -7.82
CA VAL A 88 4.85 3.97 -7.46
C VAL A 88 5.86 4.27 -8.57
N LEU A 89 5.61 5.32 -9.35
CA LEU A 89 6.41 5.63 -10.53
C LEU A 89 7.68 6.39 -10.20
N GLU A 90 7.58 7.37 -9.31
CA GLU A 90 8.67 8.27 -8.92
C GLU A 90 8.45 8.70 -7.46
N VAL A 91 9.54 8.91 -6.72
CA VAL A 91 9.49 9.52 -5.39
C VAL A 91 10.28 10.82 -5.36
N TYR A 92 9.77 11.82 -4.64
CA TYR A 92 10.42 13.12 -4.46
C TYR A 92 10.97 13.29 -3.04
N GLU A 93 10.40 12.53 -2.12
CA GLU A 93 10.83 12.33 -0.73
C GLU A 93 10.60 10.86 -0.40
N THR A 94 11.25 10.31 0.63
CA THR A 94 11.01 8.90 1.02
C THR A 94 9.53 8.71 1.32
N LEU A 95 8.87 7.90 0.49
CA LEU A 95 7.44 7.64 0.59
C LEU A 95 7.20 6.59 1.66
N ARG A 96 6.30 6.87 2.60
CA ARG A 96 5.81 5.88 3.56
C ARG A 96 4.31 5.79 3.46
N GLY A 97 3.81 4.56 3.37
CA GLY A 97 2.39 4.30 3.31
C GLY A 97 1.99 3.12 4.16
N PHE A 98 0.71 3.10 4.51
CA PHE A 98 0.00 1.99 5.09
C PHE A 98 -1.01 1.49 4.07
N PHE A 99 -1.11 0.18 3.87
CA PHE A 99 -2.08 -0.42 2.97
C PHE A 99 -3.09 -1.31 3.72
N VAL A 100 -4.27 -1.43 3.12
CA VAL A 100 -5.36 -2.32 3.55
C VAL A 100 -5.99 -2.97 2.33
N GLU A 101 -6.10 -4.30 2.35
CA GLU A 101 -6.90 -5.09 1.41
C GLU A 101 -8.20 -5.55 2.11
N THR A 102 -9.34 -5.45 1.42
CA THR A 102 -10.65 -5.64 2.08
C THR A 102 -11.00 -7.08 2.46
N GLY A 103 -10.30 -8.08 1.95
CA GLY A 103 -10.52 -9.50 2.22
C GLY A 103 -11.31 -10.25 1.15
N LEU A 104 -11.20 -9.84 -0.12
CA LEU A 104 -11.82 -10.50 -1.28
C LEU A 104 -13.33 -10.73 -1.11
N PRO A 105 -14.15 -9.71 -0.85
CA PRO A 105 -15.59 -9.89 -0.62
C PRO A 105 -16.33 -10.51 -1.82
N GLN A 106 -15.75 -10.46 -3.01
CA GLN A 106 -16.29 -11.03 -4.25
C GLN A 106 -15.61 -12.36 -4.64
N GLY A 107 -14.70 -12.89 -3.81
CA GLY A 107 -13.78 -13.98 -4.15
C GLY A 107 -12.62 -13.53 -5.02
N GLY A 108 -11.68 -14.43 -5.30
CA GLY A 108 -10.51 -14.15 -6.14
C GLY A 108 -9.22 -14.77 -5.62
N ARG A 109 -8.11 -14.44 -6.29
CA ARG A 109 -6.75 -14.82 -5.93
C ARG A 109 -6.19 -13.84 -4.91
N ILE A 110 -5.44 -14.38 -3.95
CA ILE A 110 -4.73 -13.60 -2.93
C ILE A 110 -3.37 -13.14 -3.47
N GLY A 111 -2.96 -11.93 -3.08
CA GLY A 111 -1.63 -11.37 -3.36
C GLY A 111 -1.52 -10.68 -4.72
N HIS A 112 -0.32 -10.18 -5.03
CA HIS A 112 -0.03 -9.47 -6.27
C HIS A 112 -0.25 -10.36 -7.49
N GLN A 113 -0.97 -9.84 -8.48
CA GLN A 113 -1.16 -10.47 -9.78
C GLN A 113 -0.40 -9.68 -10.85
N ASP A 114 0.15 -10.40 -11.84
CA ASP A 114 0.93 -9.84 -12.97
C ASP A 114 2.05 -8.87 -12.52
N ALA A 115 2.65 -9.20 -11.36
CA ALA A 115 3.63 -8.36 -10.69
C ALA A 115 4.90 -8.17 -11.53
N THR A 116 5.32 -6.91 -11.68
CA THR A 116 6.57 -6.54 -12.35
C THR A 116 7.37 -5.62 -11.45
N ALA A 117 8.48 -6.13 -10.91
CA ALA A 117 9.39 -5.35 -10.10
C ALA A 117 10.22 -4.36 -10.94
N HIS A 118 10.40 -3.14 -10.44
CA HIS A 118 11.29 -2.16 -11.04
C HIS A 118 11.91 -1.25 -9.98
N ASP A 119 12.96 -0.53 -10.39
CA ASP A 119 13.53 0.54 -9.58
C ASP A 119 12.62 1.77 -9.68
N VAL A 120 12.41 2.44 -8.54
CA VAL A 120 11.65 3.68 -8.46
C VAL A 120 12.64 4.83 -8.38
N PRO A 121 12.72 5.69 -9.41
CA PRO A 121 13.64 6.83 -9.39
C PRO A 121 13.25 7.83 -8.30
N GLY A 122 14.27 8.25 -7.54
CA GLY A 122 14.23 9.45 -6.71
C GLY A 122 14.54 10.69 -7.54
N LEU A 123 13.63 11.67 -7.59
CA LEU A 123 13.76 12.89 -8.40
C LEU A 123 13.56 14.15 -7.53
N PRO A 124 14.05 15.32 -7.97
CA PRO A 124 13.66 16.59 -7.36
C PRO A 124 12.14 16.82 -7.44
N LEU A 125 11.58 17.52 -6.45
CA LEU A 125 10.16 17.88 -6.46
C LEU A 125 9.83 18.77 -7.68
N PRO A 126 8.85 18.42 -8.51
CA PRO A 126 8.52 19.20 -9.70
C PRO A 126 7.72 20.47 -9.35
N ASP A 127 7.85 21.51 -10.18
CA ASP A 127 7.19 22.81 -9.97
C ASP A 127 5.66 22.73 -10.02
N ASP A 128 5.11 21.69 -10.66
CA ASP A 128 3.66 21.45 -10.78
C ASP A 128 3.09 20.59 -9.64
N PHE A 129 3.91 20.23 -8.65
CA PHE A 129 3.44 19.45 -7.51
C PHE A 129 2.40 20.24 -6.69
N PRO A 130 1.21 19.68 -6.40
CA PRO A 130 0.16 20.40 -5.70
C PRO A 130 0.56 20.83 -4.29
N VAL A 131 0.46 22.13 -4.00
CA VAL A 131 0.60 22.69 -2.65
C VAL A 131 -0.69 22.47 -1.87
N ARG A 132 -0.60 22.06 -0.60
CA ARG A 132 -1.75 21.91 0.31
C ARG A 132 -1.44 22.46 1.68
#